data_AF-A0A946P4X7-F1
#
_entry.id   AF-A0A946P4X7-F1
#
_cell.length_a   1.000
_cell.length_b   1.000
_cell.length_c   1.000
_cell.angle_alpha   90.00
_cell.angle_beta   90.00
_cell.angle_gamma   90.00
#
_symmetry.space_group_name_H-M   'P 1'
#
loop_
_entity.id
_entity.type
_entity.pdbx_description
1 polymer ?
#
loop_
_entity_poly.entity_id
_entity_poly.type
_entity_poly.pdbx_seq_one_letter_code
_entity_poly.pdbx_strand_id
1 'polypeptide(L)'
;MGFIAVTLICLQSTPDPFQTVVSDFSARPSTYILATLSAIGFFCAFLVSKGVPLSRTQCLWIVYLLYISMAEEIAFRLFLPIALEPSTGFLPAIVLSNFLFALLHYFTLRWKWKNCVLVFLGGMGLSRLLENSGDLALLILVHFVATFLNTPSQPDHSTIVKGPE
;
A
#
# COMPACT_ATOMS: atom_id res chain seq x y z
N MET A 1 9.31 -1.75 4.76
CA MET A 1 8.48 -0.69 4.19
C MET A 1 8.22 0.45 5.17
N GLY A 2 7.58 0.21 6.33
CA GLY A 2 7.36 1.27 7.34
C GLY A 2 8.63 2.02 7.77
N PHE A 3 9.74 1.31 8.01
CA PHE A 3 11.04 1.95 8.30
C PHE A 3 11.52 2.88 7.18
N ILE A 4 11.37 2.47 5.91
CA ILE A 4 11.75 3.28 4.74
C ILE A 4 10.91 4.56 4.70
N ALA A 5 9.60 4.45 4.95
CA ALA A 5 8.71 5.60 5.02
C ALA A 5 9.17 6.59 6.11
N VAL A 6 9.47 6.10 7.31
CA VAL A 6 9.96 6.93 8.42
C VAL A 6 11.31 7.56 8.10
N THR A 7 12.27 6.81 7.56
CA THR A 7 13.58 7.35 7.18
C THR A 7 13.45 8.45 6.13
N LEU A 8 12.63 8.24 5.10
CA LEU A 8 12.40 9.24 4.06
C LEU A 8 11.71 10.49 4.62
N ILE A 9 10.71 10.33 5.48
CA ILE A 9 10.08 11.45 6.22
C ILE A 9 11.13 12.22 7.03
N CYS A 10 12.02 11.53 7.74
CA CYS A 10 13.05 12.21 8.54
C CYS A 10 14.12 12.91 7.68
N LEU A 11 14.45 12.35 6.52
CA LEU A 11 15.41 12.93 5.56
C LEU A 11 14.82 14.14 4.84
N GLN A 12 13.51 14.12 4.55
CA GLN A 12 12.79 15.23 3.96
C GLN A 12 12.31 16.16 5.06
N SER A 13 13.11 17.18 5.36
CA SER A 13 12.77 18.23 6.32
C SER A 13 11.63 19.16 5.85
N THR A 14 10.84 18.76 4.84
CA THR A 14 9.79 19.58 4.23
C THR A 14 8.39 19.02 4.54
N PRO A 15 7.58 19.75 5.33
CA PRO A 15 6.21 19.34 5.62
C PRO A 15 5.26 19.52 4.42
N ASP A 16 5.62 20.32 3.41
CA ASP A 16 4.69 20.80 2.37
C ASP A 16 3.98 19.69 1.57
N PRO A 17 4.66 18.63 1.09
CA PRO A 17 3.98 17.57 0.34
C PRO A 17 3.00 16.79 1.22
N PHE A 18 3.36 16.55 2.48
CA PHE A 18 2.49 15.87 3.44
C PHE A 18 1.29 16.74 3.85
N GLN A 19 1.51 18.04 4.08
CA GLN A 19 0.44 18.98 4.39
C GLN A 19 -0.56 19.12 3.23
N THR A 20 -0.07 19.07 1.99
CA THR A 20 -0.94 19.08 0.79
C THR A 20 -1.86 17.86 0.81
N VAL A 21 -1.31 16.66 1.03
CA VAL A 21 -2.11 15.43 1.15
C VAL A 21 -3.15 15.53 2.27
N VAL A 22 -2.77 16.05 3.44
CA VAL A 22 -3.70 16.23 4.57
C VAL A 22 -4.80 17.25 4.23
N SER A 23 -4.46 18.33 3.53
CA SER A 23 -5.41 19.35 3.09
C SER A 23 -6.43 18.80 2.10
N ASP A 24 -5.97 18.07 1.08
CA ASP A 24 -6.83 17.48 0.05
C ASP A 24 -7.79 16.45 0.65
N PHE A 25 -7.31 15.63 1.59
CA PHE A 25 -8.15 14.72 2.36
C PHE A 25 -9.21 15.47 3.17
N SER A 26 -8.79 16.54 3.86
CA SER A 26 -9.64 17.34 4.73
C SER A 26 -10.67 18.18 3.97
N ALA A 27 -10.45 18.43 2.67
CA ALA A 27 -11.41 19.13 1.82
C ALA A 27 -12.64 18.27 1.52
N ARG A 28 -12.51 16.94 1.46
CA ARG A 28 -13.60 16.01 1.08
C ARG A 28 -13.64 14.75 1.95
N PRO A 29 -13.66 14.86 3.29
CA PRO A 29 -13.50 13.72 4.20
C PRO A 29 -14.63 12.68 4.03
N SER A 30 -15.85 13.13 3.74
CA SER A 30 -17.01 12.26 3.51
C SER A 30 -16.81 11.29 2.34
N THR A 31 -16.11 11.72 1.29
CA THR A 31 -15.83 10.89 0.11
C THR A 31 -14.92 9.73 0.49
N TYR A 32 -13.83 10.01 1.19
CA TYR A 32 -12.87 8.97 1.60
C TYR A 32 -13.45 8.06 2.69
N ILE A 33 -14.27 8.59 3.61
CA ILE A 33 -15.00 7.78 4.59
C ILE A 33 -15.93 6.80 3.87
N LEU A 34 -16.76 7.28 2.95
CA LEU A 34 -17.70 6.43 2.20
C LEU A 34 -16.95 5.38 1.36
N ALA A 35 -15.87 5.78 0.68
CA ALA A 35 -15.09 4.88 -0.14
C ALA A 35 -14.36 3.81 0.70
N THR A 36 -13.85 4.17 1.87
CA THR A 36 -13.25 3.23 2.83
C THR A 36 -14.29 2.27 3.40
N LEU A 37 -15.47 2.76 3.80
CA LEU A 37 -16.57 1.91 4.26
C LEU A 37 -17.04 0.96 3.16
N SER A 38 -17.09 1.43 1.91
CA SER A 38 -17.42 0.61 0.75
C SER A 38 -16.38 -0.49 0.52
N ALA A 39 -15.09 -0.17 0.64
CA ALA A 39 -14.00 -1.16 0.57
C ALA A 39 -14.10 -2.19 1.70
N ILE A 40 -14.34 -1.76 2.95
CA ILE A 40 -14.52 -2.65 4.10
C ILE A 40 -15.74 -3.55 3.90
N GLY A 41 -16.87 -3.00 3.43
CA GLY A 41 -18.07 -3.78 3.11
C GLY A 41 -17.78 -4.85 2.05
N PHE A 42 -17.07 -4.48 0.99
CA PHE A 42 -16.58 -5.41 -0.03
C PHE A 42 -15.68 -6.50 0.57
N PHE A 43 -14.73 -6.15 1.44
CA PHE A 43 -13.84 -7.12 2.08
C PHE A 43 -14.59 -8.11 2.95
N CYS A 44 -15.53 -7.63 3.78
CA CYS A 44 -16.37 -8.49 4.61
C CYS A 44 -17.18 -9.45 3.75
N ALA A 45 -17.84 -8.96 2.69
CA ALA A 45 -18.59 -9.79 1.76
C ALA A 45 -17.69 -10.83 1.06
N PHE A 46 -16.49 -10.42 0.63
CA PHE A 46 -15.51 -11.30 0.04
C PHE A 46 -15.07 -12.41 1.01
N LEU A 47 -14.71 -12.07 2.25
CA LEU A 47 -14.28 -13.04 3.27
C LEU A 47 -15.38 -14.03 3.61
N VAL A 48 -16.61 -13.55 3.83
CA VAL A 48 -17.78 -14.41 4.09
C VAL A 48 -18.03 -15.34 2.90
N SER A 49 -17.94 -14.85 1.66
CA SER A 49 -18.07 -15.68 0.45
C SER A 49 -17.01 -16.77 0.32
N LYS A 50 -15.86 -16.58 0.98
CA LYS A 50 -14.74 -17.54 1.02
C LYS A 50 -14.72 -18.39 2.30
N GLY A 51 -15.72 -18.25 3.16
CA GLY A 51 -15.80 -18.98 4.44
C GLY A 51 -14.73 -18.57 5.46
N VAL A 52 -14.10 -17.40 5.29
CA VAL A 52 -13.07 -16.90 6.22
C VAL A 52 -13.76 -16.20 7.40
N PRO A 53 -13.48 -16.61 8.66
CA PRO A 53 -14.14 -16.02 9.82
C PRO A 53 -13.67 -14.59 10.07
N LEU A 54 -14.61 -13.69 10.36
CA LEU A 54 -14.36 -12.30 10.78
C LEU A 54 -13.93 -12.23 12.25
N SER A 55 -12.84 -12.91 12.58
CA SER A 55 -12.24 -12.91 13.92
C SER A 55 -11.55 -11.57 14.23
N ARG A 56 -11.26 -11.32 15.51
CA ARG A 56 -10.48 -10.14 15.93
C ARG A 56 -9.14 -10.04 15.19
N THR A 57 -8.44 -11.16 15.00
CA THR A 57 -7.17 -11.20 14.30
C THR A 57 -7.34 -10.86 12.82
N GLN A 58 -8.46 -11.27 12.19
CA GLN A 58 -8.75 -10.96 10.79
C GLN A 58 -9.08 -9.47 10.62
N CYS A 59 -9.78 -8.87 11.58
CA CYS A 59 -10.00 -7.42 11.60
C CYS A 59 -8.67 -6.65 11.78
N LEU A 60 -7.80 -7.10 12.69
CA LEU A 60 -6.47 -6.51 12.86
C LEU A 60 -5.61 -6.68 11.60
N TRP A 61 -5.77 -7.79 10.88
CA TRP A 61 -5.12 -8.01 9.60
C TRP A 61 -5.55 -6.96 8.57
N ILE A 62 -6.86 -6.69 8.42
CA ILE A 62 -7.36 -5.64 7.52
C ILE A 62 -6.79 -4.26 7.91
N VAL A 63 -6.73 -3.94 9.20
CA VAL A 63 -6.11 -2.68 9.68
C VAL A 63 -4.62 -2.63 9.34
N TYR A 64 -3.91 -3.74 9.52
CA TYR A 64 -2.51 -3.86 9.15
C TYR A 64 -2.31 -3.67 7.64
N LEU A 65 -3.17 -4.24 6.81
CA LEU A 65 -3.15 -4.06 5.35
C LEU A 65 -3.34 -2.58 4.97
N LEU A 66 -4.25 -1.86 5.62
CA LEU A 66 -4.39 -0.41 5.40
C LEU A 66 -3.11 0.34 5.76
N TYR A 67 -2.53 0.03 6.92
CA TYR A 67 -1.28 0.64 7.37
C TYR A 67 -0.14 0.43 6.38
N ILE A 68 0.06 -0.79 5.87
CA ILE A 68 1.13 -1.04 4.91
C ILE A 68 0.88 -0.34 3.57
N SER A 69 -0.37 -0.28 3.09
CA SER A 69 -0.70 0.48 1.87
C SER A 69 -0.41 1.97 2.04
N MET A 70 -0.75 2.56 3.19
CA MET A 70 -0.37 3.94 3.51
C MET A 70 1.14 4.15 3.49
N ALA A 71 1.87 3.31 4.23
CA ALA A 71 3.32 3.43 4.35
C ALA A 71 4.04 3.25 3.00
N GLU A 72 3.56 2.34 2.17
CA GLU A 72 4.14 2.08 0.86
C GLU A 72 3.89 3.23 -0.13
N GLU A 73 2.68 3.77 -0.20
CA GLU A 73 2.40 4.88 -1.11
C GLU A 73 3.10 6.18 -0.66
N ILE A 74 3.13 6.46 0.64
CA ILE A 74 3.88 7.60 1.17
C ILE A 74 5.38 7.47 0.88
N ALA A 75 5.96 6.29 1.09
CA ALA A 75 7.39 6.07 0.85
C ALA A 75 7.73 6.12 -0.64
N PHE A 76 7.04 5.34 -1.47
CA PHE A 76 7.49 5.07 -2.84
C PHE A 76 6.82 5.95 -3.90
N ARG A 77 5.69 6.60 -3.61
CA ARG A 77 4.98 7.44 -4.58
C ARG A 77 5.07 8.92 -4.25
N LEU A 78 5.22 9.27 -2.98
CA LEU A 78 5.47 10.64 -2.57
C LEU A 78 6.98 10.88 -2.37
N PHE A 79 7.56 10.29 -1.34
CA PHE A 79 8.83 10.76 -0.82
C PHE A 79 10.06 10.30 -1.60
N LEU A 80 10.16 9.02 -1.97
CA LEU A 80 11.31 8.51 -2.72
C LEU A 80 11.45 9.16 -4.10
N PRO A 81 10.39 9.34 -4.91
CA PRO A 81 10.48 10.09 -6.17
C PRO A 81 10.98 11.53 -5.95
N ILE A 82 10.45 12.26 -4.95
CA ILE A 82 10.90 13.62 -4.62
C ILE A 82 12.40 13.64 -4.26
N ALA A 83 12.89 12.63 -3.54
CA ALA A 83 14.31 12.54 -3.19
C ALA A 83 15.22 12.22 -4.38
N LEU A 84 14.72 11.47 -5.37
CA LEU A 84 15.48 11.05 -6.55
C LEU A 84 15.44 12.08 -7.70
N GLU A 85 14.36 12.86 -7.80
CA GLU A 85 14.11 13.80 -8.89
C GLU A 85 15.26 14.79 -9.14
N PRO A 86 15.86 15.45 -8.12
CA PRO A 86 16.93 16.43 -8.37
C PRO A 86 18.15 15.86 -9.09
N SER A 87 18.42 14.55 -8.92
CA SER A 87 19.60 13.88 -9.46
C SER A 87 19.32 13.08 -10.74
N THR A 88 18.05 12.70 -10.97
CA THR A 88 17.69 11.76 -12.04
C THR A 88 16.66 12.31 -13.02
N GLY A 89 15.99 13.41 -12.69
CA GLY A 89 14.84 13.95 -13.42
C GLY A 89 13.53 13.26 -13.04
N PHE A 90 12.41 13.90 -13.37
CA PHE A 90 11.06 13.47 -12.96
C PHE A 90 10.71 12.04 -13.37
N LEU A 91 10.76 11.73 -14.68
CA LEU A 91 10.35 10.41 -15.18
C LEU A 91 11.28 9.29 -14.71
N PRO A 92 12.63 9.44 -14.74
CA PRO A 92 13.53 8.42 -14.18
C PRO A 92 13.36 8.21 -12.68
N ALA A 93 13.06 9.25 -11.89
CA ALA A 93 12.80 9.12 -10.46
C ALA A 93 11.58 8.21 -10.17
N ILE A 94 10.50 8.37 -10.93
CA ILE A 94 9.30 7.52 -10.84
C ILE A 94 9.63 6.07 -11.19
N VAL A 95 10.34 5.86 -12.31
CA VAL A 95 10.71 4.51 -12.78
C VAL A 95 11.63 3.82 -11.76
N LEU A 96 12.63 4.54 -11.25
CA LEU A 96 13.58 4.00 -10.28
C LEU A 96 12.91 3.69 -8.95
N SER A 97 12.02 4.55 -8.46
CA SER A 97 11.25 4.29 -7.25
C SER A 97 10.40 3.02 -7.37
N ASN A 98 9.69 2.85 -8.50
CA ASN A 98 8.89 1.65 -8.77
C ASN A 98 9.75 0.40 -8.93
N PHE A 99 10.93 0.52 -9.51
CA PHE A 99 11.89 -0.58 -9.63
C PHE A 99 12.37 -1.04 -8.25
N LEU A 100 12.77 -0.11 -7.38
CA LEU A 100 13.18 -0.40 -6.00
C LEU A 100 12.03 -1.02 -5.19
N PHE A 101 10.80 -0.50 -5.34
CA PHE A 101 9.60 -1.05 -4.73
C PHE A 101 9.36 -2.51 -5.13
N ALA A 102 9.47 -2.81 -6.42
CA ALA A 102 9.31 -4.17 -6.96
C ALA A 102 10.42 -5.13 -6.51
N LEU A 103 11.66 -4.65 -6.38
CA LEU A 103 12.78 -5.44 -5.86
C LEU A 103 12.59 -5.81 -4.39
N LEU A 104 12.13 -4.86 -3.56
CA LEU A 104 11.81 -5.18 -2.17
C LEU A 104 10.68 -6.20 -2.06
N HIS A 105 9.73 -6.16 -3.00
CA HIS A 105 8.66 -7.15 -3.10
C HIS A 105 9.12 -8.54 -3.50
N TYR A 106 10.34 -8.70 -4.00
CA TYR A 106 10.91 -10.02 -4.22
C TYR A 106 10.94 -10.85 -2.92
N PHE A 107 11.30 -10.22 -1.81
CA PHE A 107 11.36 -10.86 -0.50
C PHE A 107 9.95 -11.05 0.10
N THR A 108 9.10 -10.03 0.01
CA THR A 108 7.76 -10.06 0.64
C THR A 108 6.76 -10.95 -0.12
N LEU A 109 6.94 -11.12 -1.44
CA LEU A 109 6.08 -11.96 -2.29
C LEU A 109 6.70 -13.32 -2.62
N ARG A 110 7.48 -13.87 -1.68
CA ARG A 110 7.96 -15.27 -1.67
C ARG A 110 8.91 -15.61 -2.83
N TRP A 111 9.84 -14.71 -3.17
CA TRP A 111 10.96 -14.99 -4.08
C TRP A 111 10.53 -15.31 -5.53
N LYS A 112 9.40 -14.74 -5.98
CA LYS A 112 8.85 -14.97 -7.32
C LYS A 112 9.05 -13.74 -8.20
N TRP A 113 9.96 -13.83 -9.17
CA TRP A 113 10.23 -12.75 -10.14
C TRP A 113 8.99 -12.27 -10.91
N LYS A 114 8.06 -13.17 -11.25
CA LYS A 114 6.80 -12.79 -11.91
C LYS A 114 5.98 -11.81 -11.08
N ASN A 115 5.99 -11.96 -9.76
CA ASN A 115 5.30 -11.05 -8.85
C ASN A 115 5.96 -9.67 -8.85
N CYS A 116 7.30 -9.60 -8.89
CA CYS A 116 8.02 -8.33 -9.01
C CYS A 116 7.66 -7.57 -10.28
N VAL A 117 7.53 -8.26 -11.42
CA VAL A 117 7.10 -7.63 -12.68
C VAL A 117 5.70 -7.04 -12.56
N LEU A 118 4.75 -7.79 -11.96
CA LEU A 118 3.40 -7.29 -11.73
C LEU A 118 3.38 -6.11 -10.75
N VAL A 119 4.17 -6.17 -9.68
CA VAL A 119 4.32 -5.06 -8.72
C VAL A 119 4.92 -3.82 -9.38
N PHE A 120 5.91 -3.99 -10.26
CA PHE A 120 6.50 -2.88 -11.00
C PHE A 120 5.45 -2.22 -11.92
N LEU A 121 4.75 -3.03 -12.72
CA LEU A 121 3.71 -2.52 -13.65
C LEU A 121 2.53 -1.91 -12.91
N GLY A 122 2.06 -2.55 -11.83
CA GLY A 122 1.03 -2.00 -10.95
C GLY A 122 1.47 -0.69 -10.32
N GLY A 123 2.73 -0.62 -9.88
CA GLY A 123 3.34 0.58 -9.36
C GLY A 123 3.42 1.73 -10.37
N MET A 124 3.79 1.44 -11.61
CA MET A 124 3.75 2.42 -12.71
C MET A 124 2.32 2.92 -12.97
N GLY A 125 1.33 2.02 -12.93
CA GLY A 125 -0.08 2.37 -13.04
C GLY A 125 -0.55 3.29 -11.91
N LEU A 126 -0.15 3.00 -10.67
CA LEU A 126 -0.41 3.84 -9.50
C LEU A 126 0.27 5.21 -9.63
N SER A 127 1.54 5.26 -10.05
CA SER A 127 2.22 6.54 -10.30
C SER A 127 1.50 7.39 -11.36
N ARG A 128 0.98 6.77 -12.43
CA ARG A 128 0.18 7.47 -13.43
C ARG A 128 -1.18 7.93 -12.89
N LEU A 129 -1.81 7.15 -12.01
CA LEU A 129 -3.04 7.56 -11.33
C LEU A 129 -2.78 8.78 -10.43
N LEU A 130 -1.68 8.78 -9.68
CA LEU A 130 -1.29 9.91 -8.84
C LEU A 130 -1.01 11.16 -9.68
N GLU A 131 -0.27 11.03 -10.79
CA GLU A 131 0.01 12.14 -11.70
C GLU A 131 -1.27 12.76 -12.27
N ASN A 132 -2.26 11.94 -12.64
CA ASN A 132 -3.51 12.43 -13.23
C ASN A 132 -4.51 12.99 -12.20
N SER A 133 -4.47 12.52 -10.96
CA SER A 133 -5.46 12.87 -9.93
C SER A 133 -4.94 13.86 -8.90
N GLY A 134 -3.63 13.88 -8.65
CA GLY A 134 -3.02 14.57 -7.51
C GLY A 134 -3.38 13.97 -6.15
N ASP A 135 -4.11 12.85 -6.11
CA ASP A 135 -4.80 12.38 -4.90
C ASP A 135 -4.12 11.14 -4.29
N LEU A 136 -3.27 11.36 -3.29
CA LEU A 136 -2.59 10.27 -2.59
C LEU A 136 -3.55 9.43 -1.73
N ALA A 137 -4.63 10.01 -1.20
CA ALA A 137 -5.60 9.28 -0.38
C ALA A 137 -6.39 8.29 -1.24
N LEU A 138 -6.77 8.68 -2.46
CA LEU A 138 -7.33 7.79 -3.47
C LEU A 138 -6.35 6.66 -3.79
N LEU A 139 -5.08 7.00 -4.00
CA LEU A 139 -4.04 6.03 -4.34
C LEU A 139 -3.87 4.95 -3.25
N ILE A 140 -3.82 5.39 -1.99
CA ILE A 140 -3.77 4.52 -0.81
C ILE A 140 -4.98 3.59 -0.78
N LEU A 141 -6.19 4.10 -1.09
CA LEU A 141 -7.39 3.28 -1.09
C LEU A 141 -7.39 2.24 -2.22
N VAL A 142 -6.97 2.61 -3.43
CA VAL A 142 -6.83 1.68 -4.55
C VAL A 142 -5.80 0.60 -4.22
N HIS A 143 -4.65 1.00 -3.65
CA HIS A 143 -3.64 0.05 -3.23
C HIS A 143 -4.17 -0.86 -2.10
N PHE A 144 -4.87 -0.33 -1.11
CA PHE A 144 -5.47 -1.12 -0.02
C PHE A 144 -6.37 -2.24 -0.53
N VAL A 145 -7.19 -1.96 -1.54
CA VAL A 145 -8.00 -3.00 -2.20
C VAL A 145 -7.12 -4.04 -2.90
N ALA A 146 -6.09 -3.63 -3.62
CA ALA A 146 -5.16 -4.56 -4.28
C ALA A 146 -4.39 -5.42 -3.27
N THR A 147 -3.90 -4.83 -2.17
CA THR A 147 -3.19 -5.51 -1.09
C THR A 147 -4.10 -6.53 -0.40
N PHE A 148 -5.37 -6.18 -0.15
CA PHE A 148 -6.37 -7.11 0.36
C PHE A 148 -6.61 -8.27 -0.60
N LEU A 149 -6.85 -8.02 -1.89
CA LEU A 149 -7.11 -9.09 -2.85
C LEU A 149 -5.92 -10.05 -3.01
N ASN A 150 -4.70 -9.56 -2.87
CA ASN A 150 -3.49 -10.38 -2.91
C ASN A 150 -3.29 -11.22 -1.63
N THR A 151 -3.71 -10.70 -0.48
CA THR A 151 -3.52 -11.33 0.84
C THR A 151 -4.76 -11.17 1.73
N PRO A 152 -5.89 -11.79 1.35
CA PRO A 152 -7.19 -11.48 1.97
C PRO A 152 -7.32 -12.03 3.38
N SER A 153 -6.69 -13.16 3.66
CA SER A 153 -6.72 -13.82 4.97
C SER A 153 -5.46 -13.51 5.76
N GLN A 154 -5.63 -13.37 7.07
CA GLN A 154 -4.52 -13.38 8.01
C GLN A 154 -3.64 -14.63 7.82
N PRO A 155 -2.34 -14.56 8.16
CA PRO A 155 -1.49 -15.74 8.19
C PRO A 155 -2.08 -16.78 9.16
N ASP A 156 -2.18 -18.03 8.74
CA ASP A 156 -2.54 -19.11 9.64
C ASP A 156 -1.49 -19.23 10.74
N HIS A 157 -1.91 -19.08 11.99
CA HIS A 157 -1.21 -19.75 13.07
C HIS A 157 -1.55 -21.23 12.93
N SER A 158 -0.76 -21.96 12.14
CA SER A 158 -0.66 -23.39 12.35
C SER A 158 -0.14 -23.60 13.78
N THR A 159 -1.06 -23.71 14.74
CA THR A 159 -0.81 -24.46 15.95
C THR A 159 -0.41 -25.83 15.47
N ILE A 160 0.88 -26.13 15.57
CA ILE A 160 1.39 -27.48 15.41
C ILE A 160 0.74 -28.29 16.52
N VAL A 161 -0.46 -28.81 16.28
CA VAL A 161 -0.92 -30.04 16.92
C VAL A 161 -0.32 -31.14 16.07
N LYS A 162 0.94 -31.48 16.36
CA LYS A 162 1.41 -32.83 16.05
C LYS A 162 0.49 -33.77 16.82
N GLY A 163 -0.39 -34.48 16.10
CA GLY A 163 -1.05 -35.65 16.67
C GLY A 163 0.00 -36.67 17.09
N PRO A 164 -0.27 -37.48 18.14
CA PRO A 164 0.65 -38.54 18.53
C PRO A 164 0.81 -39.56 17.39
N GLU A 165 2.06 -39.95 17.13
CA GLU A 165 2.47 -41.01 16.21
C GLU A 165 1.95 -42.39 16.65
#